data_AF-A0A1I2EQX2-F1
#
_entry.id   AF-A0A1I2EQX2-F1
#
_cell.length_a   1.000
_cell.length_b   1.000
_cell.length_c   1.000
_cell.angle_alpha   90.00
_cell.angle_beta   90.00
_cell.angle_gamma   90.00
#
_symmetry.space_group_name_H-M   'P 1'
#
loop_
_entity.id
_entity.type
_entity.pdbx_description
1 polymer ?
#
loop_
_entity_poly.entity_id
_entity_poly.type
_entity_poly.pdbx_seq_one_letter_code
_entity_poly.pdbx_strand_id
1 'polypeptide(L)' 'MITRVSHSIEGTDPAGLDLALSVARELHRPVPRAPEVTVPQPQMMGLHTSADHPHRRKVPLSRLSRLSQLSALGV' A
#
# COMPACT_ATOMS: atom_id res chain seq x y z
N MET A 1 8.10 32.43 -10.58
CA MET A 1 7.61 31.70 -11.77
C MET A 1 8.35 30.37 -11.82
N ILE A 2 7.66 29.23 -11.88
CA ILE A 2 8.29 27.90 -11.88
C ILE A 2 8.12 27.26 -13.25
N THR A 3 9.22 26.79 -13.83
CA THR A 3 9.26 26.10 -15.12
C THR A 3 9.29 24.60 -14.91
N ARG A 4 8.46 23.88 -15.67
CA ARG A 4 8.43 22.42 -15.65
C ARG A 4 9.35 21.91 -16.76
N VAL A 5 10.35 21.13 -16.39
CA VAL A 5 11.27 20.46 -17.33
C VAL A 5 10.97 18.97 -17.31
N SER A 6 10.62 18.42 -18.47
CA SER A 6 10.42 16.98 -18.65
C SER A 6 11.75 16.31 -19.01
N HIS A 7 12.12 15.27 -18.27
CA HIS A 7 13.25 14.42 -18.59
C HIS A 7 12.70 13.14 -19.21
N SER A 8 13.10 12.84 -20.45
CA SER A 8 12.88 11.52 -21.02
C SER A 8 13.92 10.57 -20.43
N ILE A 9 13.47 9.43 -19.91
CA ILE A 9 14.35 8.36 -19.43
C ILE A 9 14.20 7.22 -20.43
N GLU A 10 15.27 6.99 -21.19
CA GLU A 10 15.38 5.87 -22.13
C GLU A 10 15.48 4.54 -21.36
N GLY A 11 15.04 3.44 -21.99
CA GLY A 11 15.17 2.08 -21.42
C GLY A 11 14.04 1.65 -20.49
N THR A 12 12.89 2.33 -20.52
CA THR A 12 11.65 1.88 -19.85
C THR A 12 10.76 1.03 -20.75
N ASP A 13 11.24 0.68 -21.96
CA ASP A 13 10.52 -0.20 -22.86
C ASP A 13 10.48 -1.63 -22.30
N PRO A 14 9.48 -2.44 -22.70
CA PRO A 14 9.32 -3.78 -22.15
C PRO A 14 10.52 -4.71 -22.39
N ALA A 15 11.24 -4.53 -23.51
CA ALA A 15 12.40 -5.35 -23.85
C ALA A 15 13.62 -4.97 -22.99
N GLY A 16 13.86 -3.68 -22.79
CA GLY A 16 14.87 -3.16 -21.86
C GLY A 16 14.61 -3.59 -20.42
N LEU A 17 13.36 -3.60 -19.99
CA LEU A 17 12.97 -4.06 -18.65
C LEU A 17 13.23 -5.55 -18.44
N ASP A 18 12.88 -6.40 -19.40
CA ASP A 18 13.12 -7.84 -19.31
C ASP A 18 14.62 -8.16 -19.25
N LEU A 19 15.42 -7.49 -20.08
CA LEU A 19 16.88 -7.59 -20.05
C LEU A 19 17.45 -7.14 -18.70
N ALA A 20 17.00 -6.01 -18.17
CA ALA A 20 17.44 -5.50 -16.87
C ALA A 20 17.12 -6.46 -15.73
N LEU A 21 15.94 -7.10 -15.75
CA LEU A 21 15.57 -8.12 -14.77
C LEU A 21 16.42 -9.38 -14.89
N SER A 22 16.74 -9.81 -16.12
CA SER A 22 17.64 -10.95 -16.35
C SER A 22 19.02 -10.67 -15.76
N VAL A 23 19.62 -9.53 -16.10
CA VAL A 23 20.92 -9.10 -15.57
C VAL A 23 20.87 -8.98 -14.04
N ALA A 24 19.79 -8.40 -13.49
CA ALA A 24 19.63 -8.28 -12.05
C ALA A 24 19.59 -9.65 -11.35
N ARG A 25 18.98 -10.68 -11.96
CA ARG A 25 18.97 -12.05 -11.41
C ARG A 25 20.34 -12.72 -11.48
N GLU A 26 21.11 -12.44 -12.53
CA GLU A 26 22.48 -12.95 -12.64
C GLU A 26 23.39 -12.34 -11.55
N LEU A 27 23.29 -11.03 -11.33
CA LEU A 27 24.07 -10.31 -10.34
C LEU A 27 23.59 -10.54 -8.90
N HIS A 28 22.27 -10.59 -8.70
CA HIS A 28 21.63 -10.74 -7.39
C HIS A 28 20.80 -12.01 -7.37
N ARG A 29 21.48 -13.16 -7.26
CA ARG A 29 20.79 -14.43 -7.08
C ARG A 29 19.90 -14.35 -5.83
N PRO A 30 18.59 -14.65 -5.94
CA PRO A 30 17.71 -14.71 -4.77
C PRO A 30 18.26 -15.73 -3.78
N VAL A 31 18.72 -15.26 -2.63
CA VAL A 31 19.19 -16.13 -1.55
C VAL A 31 17.95 -16.68 -0.84
N PRO A 32 17.87 -18.01 -0.61
CA PRO A 32 16.76 -18.57 0.16
C PRO A 32 16.72 -17.90 1.53
N ARG A 33 15.56 -17.34 1.87
CA ARG A 33 15.33 -16.76 3.19
C ARG A 33 15.49 -17.88 4.22
N ALA A 34 16.28 -17.63 5.26
CA ALA A 34 16.42 -18.56 6.38
C ALA A 34 15.01 -18.88 6.95
N PRO A 35 14.78 -20.11 7.42
CA PRO A 35 13.50 -20.49 8.01
C PRO A 35 13.16 -19.50 9.13
N GLU A 36 11.92 -19.02 9.11
CA GLU A 36 11.41 -18.15 10.18
C GLU A 36 11.43 -18.95 11.48
N VAL A 37 12.44 -18.71 12.31
CA VAL A 37 12.48 -19.23 13.67
C VAL A 37 11.25 -18.67 14.37
N THR A 38 10.35 -19.55 14.82
CA THR A 38 9.20 -19.18 15.63
C THR A 38 9.71 -18.60 16.94
N VAL A 39 9.90 -17.28 16.97
CA VAL A 39 10.10 -16.55 18.22
C VAL A 39 8.78 -16.60 18.99
N PRO A 40 8.80 -16.83 20.32
CA PRO A 40 7.60 -16.71 21.13
C PRO A 40 7.03 -15.31 20.91
N GLN A 41 5.84 -15.23 20.33
CA GLN A 41 5.17 -13.94 20.16
C GLN A 41 4.95 -13.34 21.56
N PRO A 42 5.28 -12.06 21.77
CA PRO A 42 4.90 -11.39 23.00
C PRO A 42 3.39 -11.52 23.15
N GLN A 43 2.95 -12.00 24.31
CA GLN A 43 1.54 -12.17 24.63
C GLN A 43 0.87 -10.79 24.50
N MET A 44 0.15 -10.56 23.41
CA MET A 44 -0.53 -9.30 23.13
C MET A 44 -1.80 -9.18 23.98
N MET A 45 -1.63 -9.18 25.30
CA MET A 45 -2.71 -9.02 26.26
C MET A 45 -3.43 -7.69 25.98
N GLY A 46 -4.67 -7.77 25.50
CA GLY A 46 -5.53 -6.60 25.26
C GLY A 46 -5.62 -6.08 23.82
N LEU A 47 -4.81 -6.58 22.87
CA LEU A 47 -4.92 -6.17 21.45
C LEU A 47 -5.90 -7.04 20.64
N HIS A 48 -6.33 -8.18 21.18
CA HIS A 48 -7.32 -9.07 20.57
C HIS A 48 -8.77 -8.74 20.98
N THR A 49 -9.05 -7.50 21.40
CA THR A 49 -10.44 -7.12 21.67
C THR A 49 -11.16 -6.98 20.33
N SER A 50 -12.16 -7.83 20.11
CA SER A 50 -13.07 -7.75 18.97
C SER A 50 -13.63 -6.33 18.87
N ALA A 51 -13.70 -5.78 17.65
CA ALA A 51 -14.20 -4.44 17.37
C ALA A 51 -15.73 -4.31 17.52
N ASP A 52 -16.34 -5.06 18.44
CA ASP A 52 -17.74 -4.87 18.80
C ASP A 52 -17.83 -3.67 19.74
N HIS A 53 -18.09 -2.51 19.14
CA HIS A 53 -18.21 -1.23 19.83
C HIS A 53 -19.69 -0.82 19.85
N PRO A 54 -20.50 -1.38 20.79
CA PRO A 54 -21.96 -1.22 20.80
C PRO A 54 -22.45 0.22 21.05
N HIS A 55 -21.56 1.14 21.45
CA HIS A 55 -21.89 2.55 21.73
C HIS A 55 -21.28 3.55 20.74
N ARG A 56 -21.15 3.20 19.47
CA ARG A 56 -20.85 4.21 18.45
C ARG A 56 -22.13 4.96 18.04
N ARG A 57 -22.54 5.96 18.82
CA ARG A 57 -23.48 6.98 18.30
C ARG A 57 -22.83 7.60 17.06
N LYS A 58 -23.37 7.32 15.87
CA LYS A 58 -22.91 7.91 14.62
C LYS A 58 -23.25 9.40 14.65
N VAL A 59 -22.31 10.22 15.14
CA VAL A 59 -22.40 11.66 14.95
C VAL A 59 -22.27 11.91 13.45
N PRO A 60 -23.30 12.47 12.78
CA PRO A 60 -23.20 12.73 11.35
C PRO A 60 -22.10 13.78 11.14
N LEU A 61 -21.06 13.39 10.41
CA LEU A 61 -20.04 14.34 9.98
C LEU A 61 -20.57 15.03 8.72
N SER A 62 -20.88 16.32 8.82
CA SER A 62 -21.51 17.11 7.73
C SER A 62 -20.77 17.02 6.39
N ARG A 63 -19.44 16.80 6.43
CA ARG A 63 -18.62 16.58 5.24
C ARG A 63 -18.87 15.21 4.60
N LEU A 64 -18.95 14.14 5.39
CA LEU A 64 -19.18 12.79 4.89
C LEU A 64 -20.63 12.60 4.43
N SER A 65 -21.59 13.21 5.13
CA SER A 65 -22.98 13.20 4.68
C SER A 65 -23.13 13.92 3.34
N ARG A 66 -22.48 15.07 3.13
CA ARG A 66 -22.45 15.75 1.82
C ARG A 66 -21.82 14.91 0.73
N LEU A 67 -20.69 14.26 0.99
CA LEU A 67 -20.03 13.41 -0.01
C LEU A 67 -20.92 12.21 -0.40
N SER A 68 -21.58 11.59 0.58
CA SER A 68 -22.55 10.53 0.30
C SER A 68 -23.76 11.03 -0.49
N GLN A 69 -24.24 12.24 -0.23
CA GLN A 69 -25.37 12.83 -0.96
C GLN A 69 -24.97 13.21 -2.39
N LEU A 70 -23.78 13.77 -2.60
CA LEU A 70 -23.26 14.08 -3.94
C LEU A 70 -23.04 12.80 -4.75
N SER A 71 -22.49 11.76 -4.13
CA SER A 71 -22.34 10.43 -4.74
C SER A 71 -23.70 9.81 -5.09
N ALA A 72 -24.73 9.97 -4.25
CA ALA A 72 -26.08 9.51 -4.55
C ALA A 72 -26.76 10.32 -5.68
N LEU A 73 -26.32 11.57 -5.89
CA LEU A 73 -26.76 12.43 -7.00
C LEU A 73 -25.93 12.25 -8.28
N GLY A 74 -24.93 11.36 -8.26
CA GLY A 74 -24.17 10.97 -9.46
C GLY A 74 -23.23 12.06 -10.00
N VAL A 75 -22.79 12.99 -9.16
CA VAL A 75 -21.79 14.03 -9.49
C VAL A 75 -20.40 13.63 -9.02
#